data_AF-A0A3M1N3K3-F1
#
_entry.id   AF-A0A3M1N3K3-F1
#
_cell.length_a   1.000
_cell.length_b   1.000
_cell.length_c   1.000
_cell.angle_alpha   90.00
_cell.angle_beta   90.00
_cell.angle_gamma   90.00
#
_symmetry.space_group_name_H-M   'P 1'
#
loop_
_entity.id
_entity.type
_entity.pdbx_description
1 polymer ?
#
loop_
_entity_poly.entity_id
_entity_poly.type
_entity_poly.pdbx_seq_one_letter_code
_entity_poly.pdbx_strand_id
1 'polypeptide(L)'
;MSWKLYRWVWHLEAPLHIGVTPAGLLNRTRLYIPARNIWAALTEELARRSSAASFPDYQKVGQQVQEAIRFSYLYPAEQVNGKWQAWLPQYEQNGNEPGLIW
;
A
#
# COMPACT_ATOMS: atom_id res chain seq x y z
N MET A 1 5.03 15.33 -20.31
CA MET A 1 5.35 14.35 -19.26
C MET A 1 4.37 13.20 -19.37
N SER A 2 4.83 11.99 -19.67
CA SER A 2 3.97 10.80 -19.76
C SER A 2 4.08 9.97 -18.49
N TRP A 3 2.99 9.83 -17.73
CA TRP A 3 2.91 8.85 -16.65
C TRP A 3 2.68 7.46 -17.23
N LYS A 4 3.34 6.45 -16.66
CA LYS A 4 3.09 5.03 -16.98
C LYS A 4 2.49 4.35 -15.76
N LEU A 5 1.42 3.61 -15.97
CA LEU A 5 0.79 2.81 -14.92
C LEU A 5 1.46 1.44 -14.86
N TYR A 6 2.01 1.10 -13.69
CA TYR A 6 2.54 -0.23 -13.39
C TYR A 6 1.61 -0.92 -12.41
N ARG A 7 1.28 -2.19 -12.68
CA ARG A 7 0.52 -3.04 -11.76
C ARG A 7 1.45 -4.10 -11.19
N TRP A 8 1.67 -4.05 -9.89
CA TRP A 8 2.48 -5.02 -9.17
C TRP A 8 1.59 -5.85 -8.25
N VAL A 9 1.92 -7.14 -8.16
CA VAL A 9 1.30 -8.09 -7.23
C VAL A 9 2.44 -8.70 -6.43
N TRP A 10 2.32 -8.63 -5.11
CA TRP A 10 3.31 -9.19 -4.19
C TRP A 10 2.69 -10.34 -3.41
N HIS A 11 3.44 -11.43 -3.27
CA HIS A 11 3.08 -12.53 -2.39
C HIS A 11 3.52 -12.15 -0.97
N LEU A 12 2.59 -12.26 0.00
CA LEU A 12 2.93 -12.17 1.41
C LEU A 12 3.49 -13.51 1.89
N GLU A 13 4.75 -13.51 2.31
CA GLU A 13 5.42 -14.68 2.89
C GLU A 13 5.03 -14.93 4.37
N ALA A 14 4.38 -13.96 5.01
CA ALA A 14 3.92 -14.03 6.40
C ALA A 14 2.74 -13.07 6.64
N PRO A 15 1.97 -13.24 7.75
CA PRO A 15 0.93 -12.30 8.12
C PRO A 15 1.45 -10.85 8.27
N LEU A 16 0.76 -9.89 7.66
CA LEU A 16 1.13 -8.48 7.66
C LEU A 16 0.17 -7.65 8.52
N HIS A 17 0.70 -6.89 9.47
CA HIS A 17 -0.07 -5.97 10.29
C HIS A 17 0.04 -4.52 9.77
N ILE A 18 -1.09 -3.91 9.42
CA ILE A 18 -1.20 -2.51 9.01
C ILE A 18 -2.10 -1.77 10.00
N GLY A 19 -1.51 -1.02 10.93
CA GLY A 19 -2.26 -0.39 12.01
C GLY A 19 -3.43 0.51 11.56
N VAL A 20 -4.53 0.40 12.30
CA VAL A 20 -5.64 1.37 12.34
C VAL A 20 -5.97 1.67 13.80
N THR A 21 -6.80 2.69 14.05
CA THR A 21 -7.24 3.06 15.40
C THR A 21 -7.65 1.82 16.19
N PRO A 22 -7.07 1.57 17.39
CA PRO A 22 -7.43 0.41 18.20
C PRO A 22 -8.91 0.38 18.58
N ALA A 23 -9.39 -0.78 18.98
CA ALA A 23 -10.70 -0.95 19.60
C ALA A 23 -10.49 -1.44 21.05
N GLY A 24 -10.35 -0.50 21.99
CA GLY A 24 -9.93 -0.81 23.35
C GLY A 24 -8.54 -1.43 23.38
N LEU A 25 -8.42 -2.63 23.95
CA LEU A 25 -7.16 -3.40 24.01
C LEU A 25 -6.85 -4.18 22.73
N LEU A 26 -7.73 -4.15 21.72
CA LEU A 26 -7.52 -4.85 20.46
C LEU A 26 -6.82 -3.94 19.44
N ASN A 27 -5.58 -4.31 19.08
CA ASN A 27 -4.88 -3.72 17.94
C ASN A 27 -5.51 -4.24 16.64
N ARG A 28 -6.09 -3.31 15.87
CA ARG A 28 -6.74 -3.64 14.60
C ARG A 28 -5.78 -3.46 13.42
N THR A 29 -5.97 -4.27 12.39
CA THR A 29 -5.26 -4.16 11.11
C THR A 29 -6.21 -3.70 10.00
N ARG A 30 -5.71 -2.93 9.03
CA ARG A 30 -6.44 -2.58 7.81
C ARG A 30 -6.48 -3.78 6.85
N LEU A 31 -7.55 -3.86 6.06
CA LEU A 31 -7.69 -4.82 4.96
C LEU A 31 -6.93 -4.40 3.69
N TYR A 32 -6.28 -3.25 3.70
CA TYR A 32 -5.55 -2.69 2.57
C TYR A 32 -4.31 -1.94 3.07
N ILE A 33 -3.34 -1.72 2.19
CA ILE A 33 -2.11 -0.98 2.47
C ILE A 33 -2.25 0.44 1.90
N PRO A 34 -2.25 1.48 2.76
CA PRO A 34 -2.25 2.85 2.30
C PRO A 34 -1.01 3.18 1.45
N ALA A 35 -1.16 4.08 0.48
CA ALA A 35 -0.08 4.52 -0.40
C ALA A 35 1.15 5.03 0.38
N ARG A 36 0.93 5.72 1.51
CA ARG A 36 2.01 6.22 2.38
C ARG A 36 2.89 5.10 2.93
N ASN A 37 2.33 3.92 3.19
CA ASN A 37 3.09 2.80 3.74
C ASN A 37 4.02 2.21 2.67
N ILE A 38 3.53 2.12 1.43
CA ILE A 38 4.33 1.67 0.28
C ILE A 38 5.43 2.70 -0.03
N TRP A 39 5.08 3.99 -0.03
CA TRP A 39 6.03 5.08 -0.20
C TRP A 39 7.15 5.01 0.87
N ALA A 40 6.78 4.84 2.15
CA ALA A 40 7.75 4.76 3.24
C ALA A 40 8.66 3.53 3.09
N ALA A 41 8.10 2.36 2.78
CA ALA A 41 8.88 1.13 2.57
C ALA A 41 9.86 1.26 1.39
N LEU A 42 9.42 1.82 0.26
CA LEU A 42 10.30 2.02 -0.90
C LEU A 42 11.38 3.07 -0.59
N THR A 43 11.01 4.15 0.09
CA THR A 43 11.95 5.21 0.49
C THR A 43 13.05 4.63 1.39
N GLU A 44 12.66 3.82 2.37
CA GLU A 44 13.58 3.16 3.29
C GLU A 44 14.56 2.24 2.56
N GLU A 45 14.05 1.39 1.67
CA GLU A 45 14.88 0.47 0.89
C GLU A 45 15.83 1.21 -0.05
N LEU A 46 15.35 2.23 -0.77
CA LEU A 46 16.19 3.02 -1.68
C LEU A 46 17.26 3.81 -0.93
N ALA A 47 16.90 4.43 0.20
CA ALA A 47 17.83 5.18 1.02
C ALA A 47 18.97 4.29 1.52
N ARG A 48 18.64 3.12 2.10
CA ARG A 48 19.64 2.15 2.58
C ARG A 48 20.56 1.64 1.48
N ARG A 49 20.03 1.37 0.27
CA ARG A 49 20.86 0.94 -0.87
C ARG A 49 21.79 2.02 -1.39
N SER A 50 21.35 3.28 -1.33
CA SER A 50 22.14 4.42 -1.82
C SER A 50 23.24 4.86 -0.85
N SER A 51 23.15 4.48 0.42
CA SER A 51 24.08 4.88 1.47
C SER A 51 25.16 3.82 1.70
N ALA A 52 26.22 3.85 0.90
CA ALA A 52 27.32 2.88 1.01
C ALA A 52 28.24 3.08 2.23
N ALA A 53 28.27 4.28 2.85
CA ALA A 53 29.22 4.59 3.93
C ALA A 53 28.73 5.64 4.96
N SER A 54 27.51 6.17 4.82
CA SER A 54 26.97 7.23 5.68
C SER A 54 25.56 6.89 6.14
N PHE A 55 25.04 7.62 7.13
CA PHE A 55 23.63 7.51 7.51
C PHE A 55 22.73 7.83 6.30
N PRO A 56 21.69 7.03 6.00
CA PRO A 56 20.81 7.28 4.87
C PRO A 56 19.99 8.57 5.03
N ASP A 57 19.91 9.37 3.97
CA ASP A 57 19.05 10.57 3.93
C ASP A 57 17.63 10.21 3.46
N TYR A 58 16.83 9.71 4.40
CA TYR A 58 15.45 9.30 4.14
C TYR A 58 14.55 10.45 3.68
N GLN A 59 14.81 11.67 4.15
CA GLN A 59 13.98 12.83 3.81
C GLN A 59 14.16 13.18 2.34
N LYS A 60 15.40 13.31 1.87
CA LYS A 60 15.70 13.61 0.47
C LYS A 60 15.21 12.51 -0.46
N VAL A 61 15.48 11.24 -0.14
CA VAL A 61 15.01 10.11 -0.96
C VAL A 61 13.48 10.06 -0.99
N GLY A 62 12.82 10.30 0.14
CA GLY A 62 11.37 10.32 0.22
C GLY A 62 10.73 11.38 -0.68
N GLN A 63 11.31 12.58 -0.72
CA GLN A 63 10.89 13.66 -1.62
C GLN A 63 11.07 13.28 -3.09
N GLN A 64 12.24 12.73 -3.46
CA GLN A 64 12.50 12.28 -4.84
C GLN A 64 11.51 11.20 -5.30
N VAL A 65 11.18 10.24 -4.42
CA VAL A 65 10.17 9.22 -4.71
C VAL A 65 8.79 9.85 -4.90
N GLN A 66 8.40 10.82 -4.07
CA GLN A 66 7.13 11.54 -4.23
C GLN A 66 7.08 12.42 -5.46
N GLU A 67 8.20 12.90 -5.99
CA GLU A 67 8.22 13.66 -7.24
C GLU A 67 8.05 12.72 -8.43
N ALA A 68 8.80 11.61 -8.46
CA ALA A 68 8.88 10.70 -9.58
C ALA A 68 7.76 9.65 -9.67
N ILE A 69 7.14 9.28 -8.53
CA ILE A 69 6.22 8.13 -8.45
C ILE A 69 4.93 8.55 -7.72
N ARG A 70 3.80 7.99 -8.14
CA ARG A 70 2.52 8.06 -7.42
C ARG A 70 2.05 6.64 -7.10
N PHE A 71 1.70 6.41 -5.84
CA PHE A 71 1.17 5.13 -5.39
C PHE A 71 -0.34 5.20 -5.20
N SER A 72 -1.04 4.18 -5.68
CA SER A 72 -2.38 3.85 -5.19
C SER A 72 -2.28 3.04 -3.90
N TYR A 73 -3.42 2.71 -3.32
CA TYR A 73 -3.47 1.70 -2.27
C TYR A 73 -3.23 0.32 -2.87
N LEU A 74 -2.71 -0.60 -2.05
CA LEU A 74 -2.68 -2.02 -2.39
C LEU A 74 -3.75 -2.74 -1.61
N TYR A 75 -4.33 -3.71 -2.28
CA TYR A 75 -5.44 -4.52 -1.79
C TYR A 75 -5.03 -5.99 -1.88
N PRO A 76 -5.60 -6.86 -1.04
CA PRO A 76 -5.54 -8.30 -1.24
C PRO A 76 -5.93 -8.61 -2.67
N ALA A 77 -5.23 -9.58 -3.26
CA ALA A 77 -5.50 -10.01 -4.62
C ALA A 77 -5.50 -11.51 -4.68
N GLU A 78 -6.39 -12.05 -5.49
CA GLU A 78 -6.47 -13.47 -5.79
C GLU A 78 -6.34 -13.71 -7.29
N GLN A 79 -5.94 -14.91 -7.65
CA GLN A 79 -5.82 -15.29 -9.05
C GLN A 79 -7.13 -15.97 -9.51
N VAL A 80 -7.83 -15.33 -10.44
CA VAL A 80 -9.06 -15.85 -11.05
C VAL A 80 -8.83 -16.01 -12.55
N ASN A 81 -9.00 -17.22 -13.08
CA ASN A 81 -8.83 -17.53 -14.51
C ASN A 81 -7.47 -17.04 -15.06
N GLY A 82 -6.40 -17.25 -14.30
CA GLY A 82 -5.04 -16.84 -14.67
C GLY A 82 -4.75 -15.34 -14.54
N LYS A 83 -5.71 -14.52 -14.08
CA LYS A 83 -5.54 -13.07 -13.90
C LYS A 83 -5.64 -12.69 -12.44
N TRP A 84 -4.76 -11.80 -12.00
CA TRP A 84 -4.81 -11.22 -10.65
C TRP A 84 -5.93 -10.18 -10.56
N GLN A 85 -6.85 -10.40 -9.64
CA GLN A 85 -7.94 -9.49 -9.32
C GLN A 85 -7.77 -8.96 -7.91
N ALA A 86 -7.83 -7.63 -7.75
CA ALA A 86 -7.75 -6.98 -6.46
C ALA A 86 -9.13 -6.93 -5.81
N TRP A 87 -9.21 -7.23 -4.52
CA TRP A 87 -10.41 -7.09 -3.70
C TRP A 87 -10.58 -5.62 -3.32
N LEU A 88 -11.24 -4.89 -4.21
CA LEU A 88 -11.50 -3.47 -4.06
C LEU A 88 -12.80 -3.27 -3.27
N PRO A 89 -12.84 -2.32 -2.32
CA PRO A 89 -14.06 -2.00 -1.63
C PRO A 89 -15.07 -1.43 -2.63
N GLN A 90 -16.33 -1.82 -2.49
CA GLN A 90 -17.42 -1.37 -3.33
C GLN A 90 -18.43 -0.61 -2.50
N TYR A 91 -19.06 0.38 -3.11
CA TYR A 91 -20.17 1.07 -2.46
C TYR A 91 -21.46 0.45 -2.98
N GLU A 92 -22.22 -0.16 -2.08
CA GLU A 92 -23.52 -0.76 -2.42
C GLU A 92 -24.66 -0.02 -1.74
N GLN A 93 -25.77 0.13 -2.48
CA GLN A 93 -27.07 0.52 -1.94
C GLN A 93 -27.86 -0.75 -1.64
N ASN A 94 -27.82 -1.23 -0.39
CA ASN A 94 -28.61 -2.37 0.04
C ASN A 94 -29.85 -1.85 0.81
N GLY A 95 -30.95 -1.60 0.08
CA GLY A 95 -32.14 -0.95 0.63
C GLY A 95 -31.93 0.55 0.92
N ASN A 96 -32.35 1.02 2.11
CA ASN A 96 -32.26 2.44 2.50
C ASN A 96 -30.92 2.83 3.18
N GLU A 97 -30.00 1.88 3.39
CA GLU A 97 -28.72 2.14 4.06
C GLU A 97 -27.55 1.92 3.08
N PRO A 98 -26.99 2.98 2.50
CA PRO A 98 -25.88 2.84 1.58
C PRO A 98 -24.56 2.73 2.35
N GLY A 99 -23.70 1.79 1.96
CA GLY A 99 -22.51 1.43 2.72
C GLY A 99 -21.34 0.96 1.87
N LEU A 100 -20.12 1.10 2.44
CA LEU A 100 -18.91 0.52 1.86
C LEU A 100 -18.82 -0.95 2.27
N ILE A 101 -18.81 -1.85 1.31
CA ILE A 101 -18.56 -3.28 1.47
C ILE A 101 -17.15 -3.62 0.97
N TRP A 102 -16.59 -4.70 1.49
CA TRP A 102 -15.27 -5.22 1.14
C TRP A 102 -15.38 -6.59 0.49
#